data_AF-A0ABD0P6G7-F1
#
_entry.id   AF-A0ABD0P6G7-F1
#
_cell.length_a   1.000
_cell.length_b   1.000
_cell.length_c   1.000
_cell.angle_alpha   90.00
_cell.angle_beta   90.00
_cell.angle_gamma   90.00
#
_symmetry.space_group_name_H-M   'P 1'
#
loop_
_entity.id
_entity.type
_entity.pdbx_description
1 polymer ?
#
loop_
_entity_poly.entity_id
_entity_poly.type
_entity_poly.pdbx_seq_one_letter_code
_entity_poly.pdbx_strand_id
1 'polypeptide(L)'
;RQLTIFNTQATITIGGSDRKRPFQGQLSGLYYNGLKVLNMAAQGNPNIKINGSVRLVGEVPSAGSARTTALPPEMSTTFIETTTTMSTTTTRKHRTPPTIQ
;
A
#
# COMPACT_ATOMS: atom_id res chain seq x y z
N ARG A 1 -28.04 -2.97 -47.87
CA ARG A 1 -26.81 -3.11 -47.05
C ARG A 1 -26.92 -4.42 -46.29
N GLN A 2 -25.98 -5.34 -46.44
CA GLN A 2 -25.97 -6.59 -45.68
C GLN A 2 -25.53 -6.31 -44.24
N LEU A 3 -26.28 -6.81 -43.27
CA LEU A 3 -25.95 -6.72 -41.85
C LEU A 3 -25.10 -7.93 -41.46
N THR A 4 -23.84 -7.70 -41.07
CA THR A 4 -23.01 -8.74 -40.46
C THR A 4 -23.39 -8.82 -38.99
N ILE A 5 -24.03 -9.91 -38.59
CA ILE A 5 -24.50 -10.13 -37.21
C ILE A 5 -23.57 -11.14 -36.53
N PHE A 6 -23.08 -10.78 -35.34
CA PHE A 6 -22.37 -11.73 -34.48
C PHE A 6 -23.33 -12.32 -33.45
N ASN A 7 -23.92 -13.45 -33.82
CA ASN A 7 -24.92 -14.15 -33.03
C ASN A 7 -24.31 -14.95 -31.86
N THR A 8 -25.14 -15.31 -30.89
CA THR A 8 -24.85 -16.30 -29.83
C THR A 8 -23.56 -16.04 -29.04
N GLN A 9 -23.34 -14.79 -28.61
CA GLN A 9 -22.21 -14.43 -27.76
C GLN A 9 -22.40 -15.00 -26.35
N ALA A 10 -21.50 -15.88 -25.90
CA ALA A 10 -21.63 -16.58 -24.63
C ALA A 10 -20.57 -16.18 -23.59
N THR A 11 -19.33 -15.91 -24.03
CA THR A 11 -18.19 -15.72 -23.11
C THR A 11 -17.25 -14.63 -23.59
N ILE A 12 -16.75 -13.84 -22.65
CA ILE A 12 -15.64 -12.90 -22.85
C ILE A 12 -14.44 -13.45 -22.07
N THR A 13 -13.35 -13.80 -22.75
CA THR A 13 -12.12 -14.25 -22.12
C THR A 13 -11.04 -13.19 -22.23
N ILE A 14 -10.34 -12.94 -21.12
CA ILE A 14 -9.32 -11.89 -21.00
C ILE A 14 -8.06 -12.54 -20.44
N GLY A 15 -6.89 -12.11 -20.92
CA GLY A 15 -5.60 -12.61 -20.47
C GLY A 15 -5.03 -13.77 -21.30
N GLY A 16 -5.87 -14.48 -22.07
CA GLY A 16 -5.41 -15.50 -23.04
C GLY A 16 -4.59 -16.63 -22.40
N SER A 17 -4.90 -17.01 -21.16
CA SER A 17 -4.20 -18.07 -20.43
C SER A 17 -4.25 -19.44 -21.10
N ASP A 18 -5.24 -19.65 -21.97
CA ASP A 18 -5.47 -20.84 -22.80
C ASP A 18 -4.64 -20.84 -24.10
N ARG A 19 -3.91 -19.76 -24.40
CA ARG A 19 -3.15 -19.59 -25.65
C ARG A 19 -1.66 -19.80 -25.41
N LYS A 20 -0.92 -20.07 -26.49
CA LYS A 20 0.55 -20.25 -26.47
C LYS A 20 1.31 -19.07 -25.84
N ARG A 21 0.71 -17.88 -25.80
CA ARG A 21 1.28 -16.66 -25.22
C ARG A 21 0.21 -15.96 -24.35
N PRO A 22 0.21 -16.18 -23.03
CA PRO A 22 -0.66 -15.43 -22.13
C PRO A 22 -0.25 -13.95 -22.12
N PHE A 23 -1.22 -13.08 -21.88
CA PHE A 23 -0.97 -11.66 -21.75
C PHE A 23 -0.19 -11.35 -20.47
N GLN A 24 0.79 -10.45 -20.59
CA GLN A 24 1.56 -9.92 -19.48
C GLN A 24 1.55 -8.40 -19.57
N GLY A 25 1.16 -7.73 -18.48
CA GLY A 25 1.05 -6.28 -18.42
C GLY A 25 -0.20 -5.84 -17.68
N GLN A 26 -0.68 -4.64 -17.99
CA GLN A 26 -1.87 -4.05 -17.40
C GLN A 26 -2.96 -3.88 -18.46
N LEU A 27 -4.21 -4.10 -18.06
CA LEU A 27 -5.39 -3.83 -18.87
C LEU A 27 -6.31 -2.88 -18.08
N SER A 28 -6.87 -1.90 -18.78
CA SER A 28 -7.80 -0.93 -18.21
C SER A 28 -8.88 -0.59 -19.23
N GLY A 29 -10.02 -0.06 -18.77
CA GLY A 29 -11.04 0.54 -19.64
C GLY A 29 -11.76 -0.41 -20.62
N LEU A 30 -11.73 -1.74 -20.42
CA LEU A 30 -12.42 -2.66 -21.33
C LEU A 30 -13.94 -2.46 -21.29
N TYR A 31 -14.47 -2.03 -22.44
CA TYR A 31 -15.89 -1.81 -22.67
C TYR A 31 -16.36 -2.65 -23.84
N TYR A 32 -17.42 -3.43 -23.64
CA TYR A 32 -17.98 -4.30 -24.67
C TYR A 32 -19.50 -4.24 -24.65
N ASN A 33 -20.11 -3.70 -25.70
CA ASN A 33 -21.57 -3.64 -25.86
C ASN A 33 -22.33 -3.13 -24.61
N GLY A 34 -21.83 -2.10 -23.92
CA GLY A 34 -22.44 -1.59 -22.68
C GLY A 34 -21.76 -2.05 -21.39
N LEU A 35 -20.99 -3.14 -21.44
CA LEU A 35 -20.41 -3.77 -20.27
C LEU A 35 -19.03 -3.21 -19.95
N LYS A 36 -18.87 -2.61 -18.77
CA LYS A 36 -17.56 -2.26 -18.19
C LYS A 36 -16.95 -3.48 -17.52
N VAL A 37 -16.41 -4.40 -18.31
CA VAL A 37 -16.06 -5.76 -17.87
C VAL A 37 -15.07 -5.78 -16.70
N LEU A 38 -14.01 -4.97 -16.77
CA LEU A 38 -13.01 -4.90 -15.70
C LEU A 38 -13.56 -4.27 -14.41
N ASN A 39 -14.52 -3.35 -14.51
CA ASN A 39 -15.18 -2.78 -13.32
C ASN A 39 -16.10 -3.81 -12.66
N MET A 40 -16.86 -4.57 -13.45
CA MET A 40 -17.70 -5.66 -12.91
C MET A 40 -16.84 -6.73 -12.24
N ALA A 41 -15.65 -7.01 -12.77
CA ALA A 41 -14.68 -7.91 -12.15
C ALA A 41 -14.20 -7.36 -10.80
N ALA A 42 -13.85 -6.07 -10.75
CA ALA A 42 -13.42 -5.40 -9.51
C ALA A 42 -14.53 -5.35 -8.44
N GLN A 43 -15.80 -5.35 -8.84
CA GLN A 43 -16.96 -5.35 -7.95
C GLN A 43 -17.41 -6.76 -7.52
N GLY A 44 -16.72 -7.82 -7.96
CA GLY A 44 -17.06 -9.19 -7.58
C GLY A 44 -18.36 -9.72 -8.21
N ASN A 45 -18.68 -9.32 -9.44
CA ASN A 45 -19.87 -9.80 -10.14
C ASN A 45 -19.89 -11.35 -10.21
N PRO A 46 -21.00 -12.02 -9.84
CA PRO A 46 -21.06 -13.48 -9.75
C PRO A 46 -20.87 -14.21 -11.09
N ASN A 47 -21.05 -13.53 -12.21
CA ASN A 47 -20.85 -14.10 -13.55
C ASN A 47 -19.39 -13.99 -14.04
N ILE A 48 -18.49 -13.44 -13.23
CA ILE A 48 -17.08 -13.28 -13.57
C ILE A 48 -16.23 -14.19 -12.67
N LYS A 49 -15.30 -14.91 -13.30
CA LYS A 49 -14.30 -15.73 -12.61
C LYS A 49 -12.91 -15.19 -12.94
N ILE A 50 -12.11 -14.91 -11.92
CA ILE A 50 -10.73 -14.44 -12.05
C ILE A 50 -9.81 -15.59 -11.64
N ASN A 51 -8.90 -15.99 -12.54
CA ASN A 51 -7.96 -17.07 -12.32
C ASN A 51 -6.53 -16.62 -12.66
N GLY A 52 -5.53 -17.23 -12.00
CA GLY A 52 -4.11 -16.95 -12.25
C GLY A 52 -3.62 -15.64 -11.64
N SER A 53 -2.49 -15.14 -12.14
CA SER A 53 -1.76 -14.00 -11.57
C SER A 53 -2.34 -12.65 -12.00
N VAL A 54 -3.56 -12.35 -11.56
CA VAL A 54 -4.27 -11.10 -11.87
C VAL A 54 -4.51 -10.31 -10.59
N ARG A 55 -4.28 -8.99 -10.64
CA ARG A 55 -4.55 -8.06 -9.54
C ARG A 55 -5.21 -6.80 -10.05
N LEU A 56 -6.13 -6.24 -9.26
CA LEU A 56 -6.64 -4.91 -9.49
C LEU A 56 -5.52 -3.89 -9.22
N VAL A 57 -5.39 -2.89 -10.09
CA VAL A 57 -4.37 -1.84 -9.99
C VAL A 57 -5.06 -0.49 -9.75
N GLY A 58 -4.61 0.25 -8.75
CA GLY A 58 -5.28 1.46 -8.24
C GLY A 58 -6.26 1.08 -7.12
N GLU A 59 -6.04 1.63 -5.91
CA GLU A 59 -6.84 1.28 -4.74
C GLU A 59 -8.26 1.90 -4.78
N VAL A 60 -9.23 1.16 -4.26
CA VAL A 60 -9.94 1.61 -3.05
C VAL A 60 -9.57 0.60 -1.97
N PRO A 61 -8.94 0.99 -0.85
CA PRO A 61 -8.70 0.05 0.23
C PRO A 61 -10.05 -0.25 0.88
N SER A 62 -10.56 -1.48 0.73
CA SER A 62 -11.61 -1.96 1.62
C SER A 62 -10.92 -2.35 2.92
N ALA A 63 -11.09 -1.52 3.95
CA ALA A 63 -10.65 -1.80 5.30
C ALA A 63 -11.20 -3.17 5.74
N GLY A 64 -10.33 -4.12 6.04
CA GLY A 64 -10.78 -5.42 6.54
C GLY A 64 -9.68 -6.48 6.59
N SER A 65 -9.00 -6.54 7.73
CA SER A 65 -8.07 -7.61 8.16
C SER A 65 -6.59 -7.37 7.85
N ALA A 66 -6.02 -6.38 8.52
CA ALA A 66 -4.63 -6.48 8.93
C ALA A 66 -4.52 -7.62 9.97
N ARG A 67 -4.05 -8.81 9.57
CA ARG A 67 -3.35 -9.68 10.51
C ARG A 67 -1.90 -9.21 10.56
N THR A 68 -1.62 -8.29 11.48
CA THR A 68 -0.25 -7.94 11.86
C THR A 68 0.37 -9.13 12.58
N THR A 69 1.25 -9.88 11.90
CA THR A 69 2.26 -10.70 12.58
C THR A 69 3.62 -10.05 12.41
N ALA A 70 3.72 -8.77 12.77
CA ALA A 70 5.00 -8.15 13.02
C ALA A 70 5.39 -8.53 14.45
N LEU A 71 6.21 -9.57 14.59
CA LEU A 71 6.95 -9.84 15.81
C LEU A 71 7.83 -8.60 16.10
N PRO A 72 7.77 -7.98 17.28
CA PRO A 72 8.60 -6.84 17.60
C PRO A 72 10.08 -7.27 17.67
N PRO A 73 11.04 -6.45 17.19
CA PRO A 73 12.45 -6.76 17.33
C PRO A 73 12.84 -6.75 18.82
N GLU A 74 13.44 -7.85 19.27
CA GLU A 74 14.07 -8.02 20.58
C GLU A 74 15.13 -6.92 20.79
N MET A 75 14.74 -5.81 21.42
CA MET A 75 15.70 -4.83 21.93
C MET A 75 16.12 -5.27 23.32
N SER A 76 17.31 -5.89 23.40
CA SER A 76 18.00 -6.19 24.65
C SER A 76 18.26 -4.89 25.43
N THR A 77 17.44 -4.59 26.43
CA THR A 77 17.72 -3.50 27.37
C THR A 77 18.50 -4.07 28.56
N THR A 78 19.84 -4.08 28.48
CA THR A 78 20.66 -4.19 29.68
C THR A 78 20.49 -2.90 30.47
N PHE A 79 19.89 -2.98 31.66
CA PHE A 79 19.75 -1.84 32.56
C PHE A 79 21.13 -1.36 33.00
N ILE A 80 21.62 -0.26 32.42
CA ILE A 80 22.77 0.46 32.96
C ILE A 80 22.20 1.58 33.84
N GLU A 81 22.26 1.40 35.16
CA GLU A 81 21.94 2.44 36.13
C GLU A 81 22.92 3.61 35.97
N THR A 82 22.55 4.59 35.15
CA THR A 82 23.35 5.81 34.96
C THR A 82 22.94 6.81 36.04
N THR A 83 23.57 6.71 37.21
CA THR A 83 23.42 7.71 38.29
C THR A 83 23.99 9.04 37.81
N THR A 84 23.13 10.03 37.58
CA THR A 84 23.54 11.38 37.16
C THR A 84 23.63 12.29 38.39
N THR A 85 24.84 12.66 38.81
CA THR A 85 25.07 13.67 39.86
C THR A 85 25.23 15.05 39.22
N MET A 86 24.37 16.01 39.58
CA MET A 86 24.49 17.40 39.13
C MET A 86 25.42 18.20 40.04
N SER A 87 26.52 18.73 39.50
CA SER A 87 27.39 19.72 40.15
C SER A 87 27.05 21.13 39.67
N THR A 88 26.81 22.07 40.58
CA THR A 88 26.58 23.49 40.28
C THR A 88 27.86 24.30 40.50
N THR A 89 28.32 25.00 39.46
CA THR A 89 29.51 25.87 39.51
C THR A 89 29.06 27.33 39.31
N THR A 90 29.12 28.15 40.36
CA THR A 90 28.92 29.61 40.22
C THR A 90 30.25 30.27 39.88
N THR A 91 30.32 31.02 38.78
CA THR A 91 31.52 31.80 38.44
C THR A 91 31.23 33.30 38.35
N ARG A 92 32.08 34.05 39.07
CA ARG A 92 32.71 35.34 38.67
C ARG A 92 31.77 36.57 38.58
N LYS A 93 32.19 37.80 38.88
CA LYS A 93 33.54 38.39 38.95
C LYS A 93 33.49 39.68 39.77
N HIS A 94 34.56 39.86 40.53
CA HIS A 94 35.04 41.06 41.20
C HIS A 94 34.97 42.33 40.31
N ARG A 95 34.35 43.41 40.81
CA ARG A 95 34.53 44.79 40.33
C ARG A 95 35.04 45.61 41.53
N THR A 96 36.27 46.09 41.45
CA THR A 96 36.95 47.00 42.40
C THR A 96 36.41 48.44 42.30
N PRO A 97 36.87 49.41 43.13
CA PRO A 97 36.76 49.54 44.59
C PRO A 97 36.09 50.90 44.97
N PRO A 98 35.83 51.21 46.26
CA PRO A 98 35.72 52.60 46.70
C PRO A 98 36.97 53.04 47.46
N THR A 99 37.53 54.17 47.05
CA THR A 99 38.60 54.91 47.71
C THR A 99 38.10 55.51 49.04
N ILE A 100 38.96 55.66 50.05
CA ILE A 100 39.22 56.90 50.84
C ILE A 100 39.90 56.57 52.19
N GLN A 101 41.04 57.28 52.41
CA GLN A 101 41.86 57.52 53.61
C GLN A 101 42.72 56.40 54.19
#